data_AF-A0A2G8SCU5-F1
#
_entry.id   AF-A0A2G8SCU5-F1
#
_cell.length_a   1.000
_cell.length_b   1.000
_cell.length_c   1.000
_cell.angle_alpha   90.00
_cell.angle_beta   90.00
_cell.angle_gamma   90.00
#
_symmetry.space_group_name_H-M   'P 1'
#
loop_
_entity.id
_entity.type
_entity.pdbx_description
1 polymer ?
#
loop_
_entity_poly.entity_id
_entity_poly.type
_entity_poly.pdbx_seq_one_letter_code
_entity_poly.pdbx_strand_id
1 'polypeptide(L)'
;MERTKKENASEEREKLRKQVAENTRSIFSYLWPIHPIQLFIDLLWAVARLFSPLAPHLVPLAVFSVTLPLIILLSIGSGYFVWKSIAVSWETELFLQYGDGGIPHAELALWNVAPNQAYDISLHLVVPANEANIALGNFMATLTLSSPSNTTIADVRKPSLPEISSLAFFKAIVLPQYLAPWSYFYNRPGTVDLDIPMLKDFVVGTSRAMAKIELGRRDHWKTLGEGHGRELAVLSGSIRGVVIYHGIRGLISHFPLLSALAASGIFFFVLFIGLVACLMPAVEWHFPSEPDESRQLEPEDKPRRRRRSRHPEYVERGESKSRPKTPTTGRRTEGSSSRSRQLRDTDIKTEGDDDWDTTTYQTPAGAVGTTATANKDGSPTVRRRSSRPSASDDIET
;
A
#
# COMPACT_ATOMS: atom_id res chain seq x y z
N MET A 1 29.78 46.37 50.46
CA MET A 1 29.33 46.74 49.09
C MET A 1 28.91 45.53 48.23
N GLU A 2 29.46 44.32 48.42
CA GLU A 2 29.02 43.17 47.60
C GLU A 2 27.63 42.60 47.96
N ARG A 3 27.19 42.68 49.22
CA ARG A 3 25.87 42.15 49.62
C ARG A 3 24.71 42.92 49.00
N THR A 4 24.77 44.24 49.00
CA THR A 4 23.74 45.11 48.40
C THR A 4 23.62 44.94 46.88
N LYS A 5 24.72 44.56 46.20
CA LYS A 5 24.69 44.27 44.75
C LYS A 5 23.96 42.95 44.43
N LYS A 6 23.98 41.98 45.35
CA LYS A 6 23.26 40.70 45.17
C LYS A 6 21.75 40.84 45.39
N GLU A 7 21.32 41.64 46.37
CA GLU A 7 19.90 41.86 46.65
C GLU A 7 19.21 42.61 45.49
N ASN A 8 19.84 43.65 44.95
CA ASN A 8 19.30 44.39 43.81
C ASN A 8 19.17 43.50 42.56
N ALA A 9 20.12 42.60 42.33
CA ALA A 9 20.08 41.68 41.18
C ALA A 9 18.97 40.62 41.30
N SER A 10 18.61 40.20 42.51
CA SER A 10 17.47 39.29 42.72
C SER A 10 16.13 40.00 42.49
N GLU A 11 15.96 41.22 42.98
CA GLU A 11 14.73 41.98 42.76
C GLU A 11 14.49 42.31 41.29
N GLU A 12 15.56 42.65 40.56
CA GLU A 12 15.48 42.96 39.13
C GLU A 12 15.09 41.72 38.31
N ARG A 13 15.59 40.54 38.68
CA ARG A 13 15.17 39.26 38.07
C ARG A 13 13.72 38.91 38.35
N GLU A 14 13.20 39.19 39.56
CA GLU A 14 11.79 38.97 39.86
C GLU A 14 10.88 39.93 39.09
N LYS A 15 11.26 41.20 38.97
CA LYS A 15 10.54 42.19 38.16
C LYS A 15 10.48 41.76 36.69
N LEU A 16 11.62 41.33 36.12
CA LEU A 16 11.67 40.83 34.75
C LEU A 16 10.80 39.58 34.55
N ARG A 17 10.77 38.64 35.51
CA ARG A 17 9.90 37.46 35.43
C ARG A 17 8.42 37.82 35.44
N LYS A 18 8.00 38.77 36.29
CA LYS A 18 6.61 39.26 36.32
C LYS A 18 6.23 39.93 35.00
N GLN A 19 7.12 40.76 34.46
CA GLN A 19 6.90 41.47 33.21
C GLN A 19 6.82 40.53 31.99
N VAL A 20 7.62 39.48 31.96
CA VAL A 20 7.57 38.44 30.90
C VAL A 20 6.28 37.63 30.97
N ALA A 21 5.78 37.32 32.17
CA ALA A 21 4.53 36.61 32.37
C ALA A 21 3.29 37.44 31.97
N GLU A 22 3.30 38.75 32.23
CA GLU A 22 2.25 39.67 31.77
C GLU A 22 2.26 39.84 30.25
N ASN A 23 3.44 40.01 29.65
CA ASN A 23 3.57 40.18 28.20
C ASN A 23 3.17 38.92 27.44
N THR A 24 3.44 37.73 27.96
CA THR A 24 2.98 36.49 27.32
C THR A 24 1.46 36.36 27.34
N ARG A 25 0.77 36.74 28.44
CA ARG A 25 -0.71 36.80 28.46
C ARG A 25 -1.27 37.82 27.47
N SER A 26 -0.64 38.99 27.32
CA SER A 26 -1.10 40.04 26.39
C SER A 26 -0.88 39.69 24.91
N ILE A 27 0.12 38.87 24.58
CA ILE A 27 0.38 38.45 23.19
C ILE A 27 -0.62 37.38 22.76
N PHE A 28 -1.05 36.49 23.66
CA PHE A 28 -2.09 35.51 23.35
C PHE A 28 -3.49 36.12 23.21
N SER A 29 -3.75 37.32 23.76
CA SER A 29 -5.05 38.01 23.62
C SER A 29 -5.24 38.74 22.28
N TYR A 30 -4.20 38.88 21.45
CA TYR A 30 -4.31 39.49 20.11
C TYR A 30 -4.45 38.48 18.95
N LEU A 31 -4.39 37.18 19.25
CA LEU A 31 -4.68 36.12 18.27
C LEU A 31 -6.20 35.93 18.15
N TRP A 32 -6.84 36.84 17.41
CA TRP A 32 -8.27 36.88 17.05
C TRP A 32 -8.91 35.52 16.69
N PRO A 33 -8.25 34.53 16.05
CA PRO A 33 -8.90 33.24 15.79
C PRO A 33 -9.05 32.30 17.01
N ILE A 34 -8.48 32.61 18.19
CA ILE A 34 -8.48 31.69 19.36
C ILE A 34 -9.65 31.97 20.33
N HIS A 35 -10.26 33.15 20.28
CA HIS A 35 -11.43 33.50 21.11
C HIS A 35 -12.61 32.52 21.07
N PRO A 36 -13.03 31.97 19.90
CA PRO A 36 -14.12 31.00 19.90
C PRO A 36 -13.76 29.70 20.62
N ILE A 37 -12.48 29.30 20.59
CA ILE A 37 -11.99 28.10 21.28
C ILE A 37 -12.03 28.30 22.79
N GLN A 38 -11.62 29.48 23.28
CA GLN A 38 -11.67 29.80 24.72
C GLN A 38 -13.10 29.88 25.23
N LEU A 39 -14.01 30.55 24.51
CA LEU A 39 -15.43 30.58 24.88
C LEU A 39 -16.04 29.17 24.89
N PHE A 40 -15.63 28.29 23.97
CA PHE A 40 -16.08 26.91 23.95
C PHE A 40 -15.56 26.11 25.15
N ILE A 41 -14.30 26.33 25.55
CA ILE A 41 -13.70 25.72 26.74
C ILE A 41 -14.38 26.21 28.02
N ASP A 42 -14.61 27.51 28.15
CA ASP A 42 -15.28 28.11 29.32
C ASP A 42 -16.74 27.66 29.42
N LEU A 43 -17.44 27.54 28.29
CA LEU A 43 -18.78 26.96 28.20
C LEU A 43 -18.77 25.49 28.65
N LEU A 44 -17.81 24.68 28.16
CA LEU A 44 -17.63 23.29 28.60
C LEU A 44 -17.38 23.19 30.10
N TRP A 45 -16.58 24.10 30.67
CA TRP A 45 -16.28 24.14 32.10
C TRP A 45 -17.49 24.52 32.96
N ALA A 46 -18.27 25.51 32.50
CA ALA A 46 -19.50 25.93 33.17
C ALA A 46 -20.56 24.81 33.16
N VAL A 47 -20.71 24.12 32.03
CA VAL A 47 -21.57 22.94 31.90
C VAL A 47 -21.08 21.81 32.80
N ALA A 48 -19.78 21.53 32.83
CA ALA A 48 -19.19 20.51 33.71
C ALA A 48 -19.45 20.79 35.21
N ARG A 49 -19.41 22.06 35.64
CA ARG A 49 -19.75 22.47 37.01
C ARG A 49 -21.22 22.22 37.35
N LEU A 50 -22.13 22.46 36.40
CA LEU A 50 -23.57 22.25 36.61
C LEU A 50 -23.90 20.76 36.86
N PHE A 51 -23.07 19.87 36.32
CA PHE A 51 -23.21 18.42 36.42
C PHE A 51 -22.43 17.76 37.57
N SER A 52 -21.65 18.53 38.34
CA SER A 52 -20.85 17.99 39.45
C SER A 52 -21.64 17.22 40.54
N PRO A 53 -22.90 17.54 40.89
CA PRO A 53 -23.61 16.77 41.92
C PRO A 53 -24.07 15.38 41.44
N LEU A 54 -24.07 15.14 40.13
CA LEU A 54 -24.37 13.83 39.51
C LEU A 54 -23.09 13.11 39.03
N ALA A 55 -21.91 13.60 39.44
CA ALA A 55 -20.60 13.16 38.95
C ALA A 55 -20.37 11.64 38.89
N PRO A 56 -20.72 10.81 39.91
CA PRO A 56 -20.38 9.39 39.85
C PRO A 56 -21.08 8.65 38.70
N HIS A 57 -22.31 9.03 38.34
CA HIS A 57 -23.05 8.43 37.22
C HIS A 57 -22.76 9.12 35.89
N LEU A 58 -22.40 10.41 35.92
CA LEU A 58 -22.10 11.17 34.71
C LEU A 58 -20.70 10.91 34.16
N VAL A 59 -19.73 10.47 34.98
CA VAL A 59 -18.37 10.19 34.50
C VAL A 59 -18.36 9.09 33.42
N PRO A 60 -18.93 7.89 33.63
CA PRO A 60 -18.98 6.86 32.58
C PRO A 60 -19.76 7.31 31.34
N LEU A 61 -20.86 8.05 31.53
CA LEU A 61 -21.69 8.56 30.44
C LEU A 61 -20.97 9.64 29.62
N ALA A 62 -20.23 10.53 30.28
CA ALA A 62 -19.42 11.55 29.62
C ALA A 62 -18.24 10.92 28.86
N VAL A 63 -17.56 9.94 29.46
CA VAL A 63 -16.51 9.17 28.79
C VAL A 63 -17.09 8.47 27.57
N PHE A 64 -18.25 7.81 27.69
CA PHE A 64 -18.94 7.17 26.56
C PHE A 64 -19.31 8.18 25.46
N SER A 65 -19.88 9.32 25.84
CA SER A 65 -20.32 10.39 24.92
C SER A 65 -19.15 11.00 24.13
N VAL A 66 -17.96 11.11 24.72
CA VAL A 66 -16.76 11.62 24.03
C VAL A 66 -16.03 10.52 23.25
N THR A 67 -15.96 9.30 23.78
CA THR A 67 -15.24 8.20 23.12
C THR A 67 -15.99 7.64 21.92
N LEU A 68 -17.32 7.58 21.94
CA LEU A 68 -18.11 7.07 20.83
C LEU A 68 -17.91 7.84 19.50
N PRO A 69 -17.99 9.19 19.43
CA PRO A 69 -17.71 9.92 18.19
C PRO A 69 -16.24 9.79 17.77
N LEU A 70 -15.30 9.70 18.71
CA LEU A 70 -13.89 9.44 18.40
C LEU A 70 -13.71 8.07 17.74
N ILE A 71 -14.38 7.03 18.26
CA ILE A 71 -14.38 5.67 17.69
C ILE A 71 -14.97 5.68 16.28
N ILE A 72 -16.09 6.37 16.07
CA ILE A 72 -16.72 6.51 14.74
C ILE A 72 -15.75 7.20 13.78
N LEU A 73 -15.10 8.29 14.19
CA LEU A 73 -14.15 9.02 13.34
C LEU A 73 -12.95 8.15 12.97
N LEU A 74 -12.35 7.46 13.95
CA LEU A 74 -11.22 6.54 13.69
C LEU A 74 -11.64 5.36 12.80
N SER A 75 -12.87 4.87 12.94
CA SER A 75 -13.45 3.84 12.08
C SER A 75 -13.66 4.30 10.64
N ILE A 76 -14.20 5.50 10.42
CA ILE A 76 -14.31 6.08 9.06
C ILE A 76 -12.91 6.32 8.50
N GLY A 77 -11.97 6.80 9.32
CA GLY A 77 -10.58 7.00 8.96
C GLY A 77 -9.87 5.73 8.50
N SER A 78 -10.13 4.59 9.16
CA SER A 78 -9.56 3.30 8.76
C SER A 78 -10.14 2.82 7.42
N GLY A 79 -11.45 2.95 7.21
CA GLY A 79 -12.10 2.67 5.93
C GLY A 79 -11.54 3.55 4.79
N TYR A 80 -11.38 4.85 5.04
CA TYR A 80 -10.76 5.79 4.09
C TYR A 80 -9.31 5.43 3.77
N PHE A 81 -8.52 5.03 4.77
CA PHE A 81 -7.13 4.62 4.58
C PHE A 81 -7.05 3.35 3.71
N VAL A 82 -7.91 2.36 3.96
CA VAL A 82 -8.01 1.16 3.12
C VAL A 82 -8.37 1.54 1.70
N TRP A 83 -9.41 2.36 1.49
CA TRP A 83 -9.81 2.82 0.16
C TRP A 83 -8.69 3.52 -0.60
N LYS A 84 -7.94 4.41 0.06
CA LYS A 84 -6.79 5.11 -0.55
C LYS A 84 -5.61 4.16 -0.84
N SER A 85 -5.46 3.10 -0.06
CA SER A 85 -4.39 2.10 -0.26
C SER A 85 -4.67 1.13 -1.40
N ILE A 86 -5.89 1.13 -1.96
CA ILE A 86 -6.23 0.34 -3.13
C ILE A 86 -5.44 0.87 -4.30
N ALA A 87 -4.66 -0.01 -4.91
CA ALA A 87 -3.93 0.34 -6.09
C ALA A 87 -4.86 0.76 -7.21
N VAL A 88 -4.45 1.75 -7.99
CA VAL A 88 -5.27 2.27 -9.07
C VAL A 88 -4.61 1.85 -10.38
N SER A 89 -5.39 1.27 -11.28
CA SER A 89 -4.98 1.08 -12.67
C SER A 89 -4.69 2.44 -13.29
N TRP A 90 -3.63 2.54 -14.07
CA TRP A 90 -3.28 3.78 -14.75
C TRP A 90 -3.51 3.65 -16.25
N GLU A 91 -3.86 4.76 -16.88
CA GLU A 91 -4.00 4.90 -18.33
C GLU A 91 -3.31 6.19 -18.73
N THR A 92 -2.54 6.17 -19.80
CA THR A 92 -1.86 7.35 -20.33
C THR A 92 -2.02 7.39 -21.83
N GLU A 93 -2.45 8.53 -22.34
CA GLU A 93 -2.64 8.75 -23.78
C GLU A 93 -1.29 8.76 -24.53
N LEU A 94 -1.31 8.22 -25.74
CA LEU A 94 -0.17 8.08 -26.62
C LEU A 94 -0.28 9.09 -27.77
N PHE A 95 0.75 9.91 -27.92
CA PHE A 95 0.90 10.81 -29.05
C PHE A 95 2.02 10.29 -29.96
N LEU A 96 1.62 9.58 -31.02
CA LEU A 96 2.55 9.02 -31.99
C LEU A 96 3.10 10.12 -32.88
N GLN A 97 4.41 10.12 -33.06
CA GLN A 97 5.14 11.01 -33.95
C GLN A 97 5.31 10.33 -35.31
N TYR A 98 4.89 11.05 -36.36
CA TYR A 98 4.94 10.62 -37.75
C TYR A 98 5.88 11.53 -38.54
N GLY A 99 6.54 11.01 -39.58
CA GLY A 99 7.28 11.83 -40.55
C GLY A 99 8.79 11.98 -40.35
N ASP A 100 9.35 11.49 -39.24
CA ASP A 100 10.80 11.55 -38.96
C ASP A 100 11.63 10.51 -39.74
N GLY A 101 11.08 9.96 -40.83
CA GLY A 101 11.73 8.94 -41.66
C GLY A 101 11.92 7.57 -40.99
N GLY A 102 11.33 7.39 -39.80
CA GLY A 102 11.37 6.19 -38.99
C GLY A 102 9.99 5.59 -38.74
N ILE A 103 9.97 4.56 -37.90
CA ILE A 103 8.74 3.89 -37.46
C ILE A 103 7.97 4.87 -36.55
N PRO A 104 6.63 4.95 -36.68
CA PRO A 104 5.80 5.73 -35.75
C PRO A 104 6.13 5.37 -34.30
N HIS A 105 6.53 6.38 -33.53
CA HIS A 105 6.97 6.17 -32.15
C HIS A 105 6.37 7.21 -31.22
N ALA A 106 6.25 6.86 -29.95
CA ALA A 106 5.79 7.74 -28.89
C ALA A 106 6.67 7.53 -27.65
N GLU A 107 7.02 8.62 -26.99
CA GLU A 107 7.72 8.59 -25.70
C GLU A 107 6.87 9.32 -24.67
N LEU A 108 6.64 8.67 -23.53
CA LEU A 108 5.83 9.23 -22.45
C LEU A 108 6.36 8.83 -21.08
N ALA A 109 6.12 9.71 -20.10
CA ALA A 109 6.40 9.41 -18.71
C ALA A 109 5.18 8.75 -18.06
N LEU A 110 5.38 7.58 -17.48
CA LEU A 110 4.41 6.89 -16.63
C LEU A 110 4.49 7.46 -15.21
N TRP A 111 3.47 8.22 -14.84
CA TRP A 111 3.34 8.82 -13.52
C TRP A 111 2.56 7.89 -12.58
N ASN A 112 2.91 7.90 -11.29
CA ASN A 112 2.18 7.19 -10.22
C ASN A 112 2.14 5.66 -10.37
N VAL A 113 3.17 5.05 -10.94
CA VAL A 113 3.30 3.59 -10.94
C VAL A 113 3.76 3.14 -9.56
N ALA A 114 3.13 2.13 -8.97
CA ALA A 114 3.59 1.58 -7.70
C ALA A 114 4.78 0.64 -7.95
N PRO A 115 5.95 0.84 -7.31
CA PRO A 115 7.16 0.10 -7.63
C PRO A 115 7.07 -1.39 -7.26
N ASN A 116 6.27 -1.74 -6.26
CA ASN A 116 6.17 -3.09 -5.71
C ASN A 116 4.92 -3.84 -6.20
N GLN A 117 4.32 -3.38 -7.30
CA GLN A 117 3.07 -3.90 -7.81
C GLN A 117 3.24 -4.46 -9.20
N ALA A 118 2.64 -5.62 -9.41
CA ALA A 118 2.58 -6.24 -10.72
C ALA A 118 1.42 -5.65 -11.54
N TYR A 119 1.72 -5.32 -12.79
CA TYR A 119 0.78 -4.78 -13.75
C TYR A 119 0.76 -5.66 -15.00
N ASP A 120 -0.45 -5.87 -15.52
CA ASP A 120 -0.65 -6.23 -16.92
C ASP A 120 -0.64 -4.94 -17.73
N ILE A 121 0.39 -4.77 -18.56
CA ILE A 121 0.53 -3.59 -19.42
C ILE A 121 0.03 -3.95 -20.80
N SER A 122 -1.04 -3.28 -21.22
CA SER A 122 -1.60 -3.40 -22.57
C SER A 122 -1.55 -2.07 -23.32
N LEU A 123 -1.47 -2.19 -24.63
CA LEU A 123 -1.45 -1.08 -25.56
C LEU A 123 -2.79 -1.05 -26.30
N HIS A 124 -3.57 -0.01 -26.04
CA HIS A 124 -4.86 0.20 -26.65
C HIS A 124 -4.73 1.20 -27.81
N LEU A 125 -5.07 0.81 -29.03
CA LEU A 125 -4.97 1.64 -30.24
C LEU A 125 -6.33 1.73 -30.92
N VAL A 126 -6.73 2.93 -31.34
CA VAL A 126 -7.89 3.16 -32.19
C VAL A 126 -7.39 3.46 -33.58
N VAL A 127 -7.67 2.56 -34.51
CA VAL A 127 -7.14 2.58 -35.88
C VAL A 127 -8.30 2.79 -36.87
N PRO A 128 -8.24 3.77 -37.79
CA PRO A 128 -9.24 3.90 -38.83
C PRO A 128 -9.20 2.70 -39.78
N ALA A 129 -10.37 2.20 -40.16
CA ALA A 129 -10.57 1.08 -41.09
C ALA A 129 -10.35 1.51 -42.56
N ASN A 130 -9.23 2.18 -42.82
CA ASN A 130 -8.82 2.58 -44.15
C ASN A 130 -8.17 1.40 -44.87
N GLU A 131 -8.31 1.33 -46.20
CA GLU A 131 -7.73 0.27 -47.03
C GLU A 131 -6.22 0.12 -46.80
N ALA A 132 -5.49 1.22 -46.60
CA ALA A 132 -4.06 1.21 -46.28
C ALA A 132 -3.75 0.47 -44.96
N ASN A 133 -4.54 0.69 -43.90
CA ASN A 133 -4.35 0.01 -42.61
C ASN A 133 -4.76 -1.47 -42.69
N ILE A 134 -5.78 -1.79 -43.48
CA ILE A 134 -6.21 -3.17 -43.73
C ILE A 134 -5.14 -3.92 -44.53
N ALA A 135 -4.57 -3.30 -45.55
CA ALA A 135 -3.52 -3.86 -46.40
C ALA A 135 -2.19 -4.05 -45.65
N LEU A 136 -1.93 -3.26 -44.60
CA LEU A 136 -0.74 -3.41 -43.76
C LEU A 136 -0.70 -4.77 -43.05
N GLY A 137 -1.87 -5.33 -42.73
CA GLY A 137 -2.01 -6.63 -42.08
C GLY A 137 -1.29 -6.69 -40.73
N ASN A 138 -0.38 -7.65 -40.57
CA ASN A 138 0.35 -7.86 -39.32
C ASN A 138 1.45 -6.81 -39.15
N PHE A 139 1.38 -6.05 -38.06
CA PHE A 139 2.44 -5.14 -37.63
C PHE A 139 3.01 -5.58 -36.27
N MET A 140 4.16 -5.02 -35.89
CA MET A 140 4.75 -5.28 -34.58
C MET A 140 4.58 -4.04 -33.72
N ALA A 141 4.22 -4.23 -32.46
CA ALA A 141 4.32 -3.22 -31.42
C ALA A 141 5.56 -3.52 -30.58
N THR A 142 6.38 -2.51 -30.31
CA THR A 142 7.51 -2.59 -29.39
C THR A 142 7.27 -1.64 -28.23
N LEU A 143 7.40 -2.12 -27.01
CA LEU A 143 7.34 -1.34 -25.78
C LEU A 143 8.69 -1.47 -25.07
N THR A 144 9.38 -0.35 -24.94
CA THR A 144 10.62 -0.25 -24.17
C THR A 144 10.35 0.62 -22.95
N LEU A 145 10.43 0.03 -21.76
CA LEU A 145 10.34 0.73 -20.49
C LEU A 145 11.74 1.06 -20.00
N SER A 146 11.98 2.32 -19.64
CA SER A 146 13.25 2.79 -19.11
C SER A 146 13.06 3.56 -17.81
N SER A 147 14.02 3.44 -16.90
CA SER A 147 14.07 4.22 -15.67
C SER A 147 14.46 5.68 -15.98
N PRO A 148 14.19 6.65 -15.09
CA PRO A 148 14.74 8.01 -15.18
C PRO A 148 16.28 8.06 -15.27
N SER A 149 16.96 6.99 -14.88
CA SER A 149 18.41 6.79 -15.07
C SER A 149 18.80 6.32 -16.48
N ASN A 150 17.87 6.33 -17.45
CA ASN A 150 18.01 5.78 -18.81
C ASN A 150 18.43 4.31 -18.86
N THR A 151 18.14 3.55 -17.79
CA THR A 151 18.37 2.10 -17.76
C THR A 151 17.11 1.39 -18.24
N THR A 152 17.23 0.58 -19.29
CA THR A 152 16.11 -0.23 -19.80
C THR A 152 15.69 -1.25 -18.74
N ILE A 153 14.43 -1.16 -18.31
CA ILE A 153 13.81 -2.06 -17.32
C ILE A 153 13.26 -3.28 -18.05
N ALA A 154 12.54 -3.05 -19.15
CA ALA A 154 11.99 -4.10 -19.99
C ALA A 154 11.91 -3.64 -21.44
N ASP A 155 12.15 -4.56 -22.38
CA ASP A 155 11.92 -4.35 -23.80
C ASP A 155 11.14 -5.54 -24.34
N VAL A 156 9.93 -5.30 -24.84
CA VAL A 156 9.04 -6.34 -25.34
C VAL A 156 8.51 -5.97 -26.70
N ARG A 157 8.53 -6.96 -27.60
CA ARG A 157 8.02 -6.85 -28.95
C ARG A 157 6.94 -7.90 -29.18
N LYS A 158 5.73 -7.45 -29.51
CA LYS A 158 4.56 -8.31 -29.73
C LYS A 158 4.01 -8.05 -31.13
N PRO A 159 3.65 -9.09 -31.90
CA PRO A 159 2.85 -8.88 -33.09
C PRO A 159 1.48 -8.34 -32.68
N SER A 160 0.88 -7.51 -33.52
CA SER A 160 -0.49 -7.01 -33.34
C SER A 160 -1.54 -8.10 -33.48
N LEU A 161 -1.12 -9.33 -33.80
CA LEU A 161 -2.01 -10.47 -33.95
C LEU A 161 -2.56 -10.80 -32.56
N PRO A 162 -3.88 -10.65 -32.35
CA PRO A 162 -4.50 -10.90 -31.06
C PRO A 162 -4.20 -12.34 -30.66
N GLU A 163 -3.46 -12.53 -29.58
CA GLU A 163 -3.37 -13.82 -28.92
C GLU A 163 -4.82 -14.22 -28.61
N ILE A 164 -5.29 -15.28 -29.27
CA ILE A 164 -6.66 -15.80 -29.22
C ILE A 164 -6.88 -16.37 -27.81
N SER A 165 -6.98 -15.46 -26.85
CA SER A 165 -7.29 -15.72 -25.46
C SER A 165 -8.80 -15.96 -25.40
N SER A 166 -9.15 -17.22 -25.63
CA SER A 166 -10.38 -17.94 -25.28
C SER A 166 -11.58 -17.07 -24.86
N LEU A 167 -12.63 -17.08 -25.70
CA LEU A 167 -14.02 -16.62 -25.50
C LEU A 167 -14.42 -15.21 -26.00
N ALA A 168 -13.50 -14.36 -26.47
CA ALA A 168 -13.83 -13.12 -27.19
C ALA A 168 -13.56 -13.22 -28.71
N PHE A 169 -13.93 -14.35 -29.32
CA PHE A 169 -13.46 -14.85 -30.63
C PHE A 169 -13.82 -13.97 -31.87
N PHE A 170 -14.50 -12.84 -31.72
CA PHE A 170 -14.98 -12.04 -32.86
C PHE A 170 -14.50 -10.58 -32.93
N LYS A 171 -13.66 -10.10 -32.00
CA LYS A 171 -13.34 -8.66 -31.93
C LYS A 171 -12.08 -8.18 -32.67
N ALA A 172 -11.15 -9.06 -33.04
CA ALA A 172 -9.78 -8.61 -33.33
C ALA A 172 -9.21 -8.99 -34.70
N ILE A 173 -10.03 -9.58 -35.58
CA ILE A 173 -9.75 -9.49 -37.02
C ILE A 173 -10.42 -8.20 -37.47
N VAL A 174 -9.72 -7.39 -38.28
CA VAL A 174 -10.33 -6.28 -39.03
C VAL A 174 -11.26 -6.88 -40.09
N LEU A 175 -12.33 -7.55 -39.62
CA LEU A 175 -13.40 -8.01 -40.46
C LEU A 175 -14.19 -6.77 -40.85
N PRO A 176 -14.56 -6.65 -42.13
CA PRO A 176 -15.47 -5.62 -42.56
C PRO A 176 -16.73 -5.60 -41.67
N GLN A 177 -17.14 -4.41 -41.23
CA GLN A 177 -18.20 -4.18 -40.25
C GLN A 177 -19.59 -4.71 -40.67
N TYR A 178 -19.74 -5.25 -41.89
CA TYR A 178 -21.02 -5.72 -42.42
C TYR A 178 -21.54 -7.02 -41.76
N LEU A 179 -20.78 -7.69 -40.88
CA LEU A 179 -21.20 -8.97 -40.27
C LEU A 179 -21.71 -8.87 -38.82
N ALA A 180 -21.67 -7.70 -38.17
CA ALA A 180 -22.09 -7.54 -36.77
C ALA A 180 -23.26 -6.53 -36.64
N PRO A 181 -24.53 -6.99 -36.62
CA PRO A 181 -25.71 -6.12 -36.62
C PRO A 181 -25.81 -5.14 -35.43
N TRP A 182 -25.12 -5.44 -34.33
CA TRP A 182 -25.13 -4.64 -33.10
C TRP A 182 -24.00 -3.60 -33.01
N SER A 183 -23.03 -3.64 -33.92
CA SER A 183 -21.89 -2.71 -33.93
C SER A 183 -22.28 -1.26 -34.24
N TYR A 184 -23.44 -1.07 -34.89
CA TYR A 184 -23.95 0.24 -35.30
C TYR A 184 -24.27 1.19 -34.13
N PHE A 185 -24.55 0.66 -32.94
CA PHE A 185 -24.98 1.46 -31.80
C PHE A 185 -23.85 1.94 -30.88
N TYR A 186 -22.70 1.28 -30.90
CA TYR A 186 -21.64 1.52 -29.90
C TYR A 186 -20.30 1.93 -30.50
N ASN A 187 -20.04 1.66 -31.78
CA ASN A 187 -18.76 1.98 -32.40
C ASN A 187 -18.88 3.21 -33.30
N ARG A 188 -17.87 4.08 -33.24
CA ARG A 188 -17.70 5.08 -34.29
C ARG A 188 -17.55 4.34 -35.63
N PRO A 189 -18.40 4.62 -36.63
CA PRO A 189 -18.30 3.94 -37.91
C PRO A 189 -16.91 4.18 -38.50
N GLY A 190 -16.25 3.11 -38.96
CA GLY A 190 -14.92 3.20 -39.58
C GLY A 190 -13.70 3.23 -38.66
N THR A 191 -13.80 2.92 -37.36
CA THR A 191 -12.63 2.65 -36.50
C THR A 191 -12.60 1.22 -35.97
N VAL A 192 -11.40 0.74 -35.65
CA VAL A 192 -11.11 -0.56 -35.04
C VAL A 192 -10.32 -0.31 -33.77
N ASP A 193 -10.82 -0.85 -32.67
CA ASP A 193 -10.11 -0.83 -31.39
C ASP A 193 -9.24 -2.08 -31.27
N LEU A 194 -7.94 -1.88 -31.08
CA LEU A 194 -6.94 -2.93 -30.92
C LEU A 194 -6.41 -2.88 -29.50
N ASP A 195 -6.40 -4.01 -28.80
CA ASP A 195 -5.80 -4.14 -27.47
C ASP A 195 -4.69 -5.19 -27.52
N ILE A 196 -3.44 -4.75 -27.35
CA ILE A 196 -2.24 -5.57 -27.52
C ILE A 196 -1.60 -5.77 -26.14
N PRO A 197 -1.62 -7.00 -25.57
CA PRO A 197 -0.99 -7.27 -24.28
C PRO A 197 0.54 -7.30 -24.42
N MET A 198 1.20 -6.29 -23.85
CA MET A 198 2.65 -6.11 -23.97
C MET A 198 3.38 -6.91 -22.88
N LEU A 199 3.06 -6.66 -21.61
CA LEU A 199 3.68 -7.31 -20.45
C LEU A 199 2.58 -7.91 -19.57
N LYS A 200 2.81 -9.12 -19.06
CA LYS A 200 1.92 -9.79 -18.10
C LYS A 200 2.63 -9.88 -16.75
N ASP A 201 1.91 -9.62 -15.65
CA ASP A 201 2.41 -9.72 -14.27
C ASP A 201 3.76 -9.01 -14.03
N PHE A 202 3.93 -7.82 -14.61
CA PHE A 202 5.21 -7.12 -14.61
C PHE A 202 5.33 -6.11 -13.47
N VAL A 203 6.41 -6.22 -12.69
CA VAL A 203 6.73 -5.30 -11.61
C VAL A 203 7.75 -4.27 -12.10
N VAL A 204 7.36 -3.00 -12.15
CA VAL A 204 8.20 -1.92 -12.72
C VAL A 204 9.44 -1.63 -11.85
N GLY A 205 9.35 -1.82 -10.53
CA GLY A 205 10.45 -1.58 -9.59
C GLY A 205 10.76 -0.11 -9.31
N THR A 206 10.22 0.82 -10.09
CA THR A 206 10.38 2.27 -9.92
C THR A 206 9.03 2.98 -9.91
N SER A 207 8.95 4.13 -9.22
CA SER A 207 7.73 4.94 -9.17
C SER A 207 7.51 5.84 -10.39
N ARG A 208 8.57 6.00 -11.19
CA ARG A 208 8.62 6.75 -12.44
C ARG A 208 9.29 5.87 -13.47
N ALA A 209 8.67 5.73 -14.63
CA ALA A 209 9.24 5.01 -15.77
C ALA A 209 8.91 5.80 -17.05
N MET A 210 9.80 5.74 -18.02
CA MET A 210 9.62 6.29 -19.36
C MET A 210 9.27 5.13 -20.29
N ALA A 211 8.12 5.20 -20.94
CA ALA A 211 7.69 4.23 -21.92
C ALA A 211 7.95 4.79 -23.33
N LYS A 212 8.70 4.02 -24.12
CA LYS A 212 8.89 4.24 -25.56
C LYS A 212 8.11 3.17 -26.30
N ILE A 213 7.17 3.59 -27.14
CA ILE A 213 6.35 2.72 -27.96
C ILE A 213 6.75 2.92 -29.41
N GLU A 214 6.97 1.84 -30.15
CA GLU A 214 7.24 1.87 -31.60
C GLU A 214 6.23 0.96 -32.30
N LEU A 215 5.51 1.48 -33.29
CA LEU A 215 4.46 0.76 -34.03
C LEU A 215 4.85 0.57 -35.48
N GLY A 216 5.14 -0.66 -35.86
CA GLY A 216 5.44 -1.02 -37.23
C GLY A 216 6.55 -2.05 -37.34
N ARG A 217 7.04 -2.25 -38.56
CA ARG A 217 8.10 -3.22 -38.84
C ARG A 217 9.44 -2.49 -38.93
N ARG A 218 10.47 -3.06 -38.28
CA ARG A 218 11.85 -2.53 -38.30
C ARG A 218 12.63 -2.84 -39.58
N ASP A 219 12.07 -3.64 -40.46
CA ASP A 219 12.72 -4.08 -41.70
C ASP A 219 12.68 -3.03 -42.83
N HIS A 220 12.34 -1.78 -42.52
CA HIS A 220 12.26 -0.67 -43.48
C HIS A 220 11.53 -1.10 -44.75
N TRP A 221 10.29 -1.58 -44.60
CA TRP A 221 9.46 -2.08 -45.69
C TRP A 221 9.25 -0.99 -46.76
N LYS A 222 10.14 -0.93 -47.74
CA LYS A 222 10.20 0.13 -48.76
C LYS A 222 9.26 -0.12 -49.95
N THR A 223 8.63 -1.29 -50.07
CA THR A 223 8.13 -1.79 -51.38
C THR A 223 6.67 -2.26 -51.45
N LEU A 224 5.82 -2.09 -50.43
CA LEU A 224 4.36 -2.33 -50.60
C LEU A 224 3.69 -1.08 -51.21
N GLY A 225 3.64 -1.02 -52.54
CA GLY A 225 2.77 -0.11 -53.30
C GLY A 225 3.31 1.30 -53.62
N GLU A 226 2.43 2.15 -54.18
CA GLU A 226 2.70 3.53 -54.64
C GLU A 226 2.95 4.54 -53.49
N GLY A 227 3.56 4.11 -52.38
CA GLY A 227 3.93 4.96 -51.25
C GLY A 227 2.82 5.26 -50.23
N HIS A 228 1.59 4.79 -50.45
CA HIS A 228 0.40 5.10 -49.64
C HIS A 228 0.17 4.18 -48.40
N GLY A 229 1.13 3.33 -48.02
CA GLY A 229 0.94 2.32 -46.95
C GLY A 229 2.18 2.06 -46.09
N ARG A 230 3.03 3.07 -45.87
CA ARG A 230 4.30 2.88 -45.15
C ARG A 230 4.16 2.66 -43.65
N GLU A 231 3.10 3.19 -43.05
CA GLU A 231 2.98 3.35 -41.60
C GLU A 231 1.54 3.08 -41.18
N LEU A 232 1.37 2.52 -39.97
CA LEU A 232 0.06 2.34 -39.38
C LEU A 232 -0.51 3.72 -39.00
N ALA A 233 -1.59 4.13 -39.66
CA ALA A 233 -2.32 5.31 -39.25
C ALA A 233 -3.11 4.97 -37.98
N VAL A 234 -2.82 5.67 -36.88
CA VAL A 234 -3.51 5.50 -35.59
C VAL A 234 -4.22 6.81 -35.29
N LEU A 235 -5.51 6.73 -34.96
CA LEU A 235 -6.31 7.90 -34.60
C LEU A 235 -6.00 8.36 -33.17
N SER A 236 -5.99 7.40 -32.23
CA SER A 236 -5.59 7.62 -30.85
C SER A 236 -4.99 6.34 -30.29
N GLY A 237 -4.10 6.47 -29.31
CA GLY A 237 -3.62 5.34 -28.54
C GLY A 237 -3.61 5.67 -27.06
N SER A 238 -3.69 4.65 -26.22
CA SER A 238 -3.36 4.76 -24.80
C SER A 238 -2.61 3.51 -24.35
N ILE A 239 -1.69 3.70 -23.42
CA ILE A 239 -1.05 2.61 -22.69
C ILE A 239 -1.78 2.45 -21.36
N ARG A 240 -2.14 1.22 -21.02
CA ARG A 240 -2.90 0.88 -19.81
C ARG A 240 -2.09 -0.08 -18.96
N GLY A 241 -1.96 0.22 -17.68
CA GLY A 241 -1.45 -0.70 -16.67
C GLY A 241 -2.57 -1.14 -15.76
N VAL A 242 -3.11 -2.33 -16.01
CA VAL A 242 -4.11 -2.95 -15.16
C VAL A 242 -3.40 -3.66 -14.02
N VAL A 243 -3.78 -3.33 -12.79
CA VAL A 243 -3.21 -3.98 -11.62
C VAL A 243 -3.67 -5.43 -11.56
N ILE A 244 -2.74 -6.37 -11.47
CA ILE A 244 -3.07 -7.74 -11.11
C ILE A 244 -3.05 -7.85 -9.60
N TYR A 245 -4.15 -8.35 -9.06
CA TYR A 245 -4.25 -8.61 -7.65
C TYR A 245 -4.24 -10.10 -7.40
N HIS A 246 -3.30 -10.52 -6.56
CA HIS A 246 -3.25 -11.89 -6.07
C HIS A 246 -3.94 -11.98 -4.69
N GLY A 247 -4.81 -12.99 -4.53
CA GLY A 247 -5.46 -13.31 -3.25
C GLY A 247 -6.45 -12.26 -2.73
N ILE A 248 -6.45 -12.03 -1.41
CA ILE A 248 -7.41 -11.14 -0.72
C ILE A 248 -7.35 -9.70 -1.25
N ARG A 249 -6.19 -9.26 -1.73
CA ARG A 249 -6.03 -7.92 -2.33
C ARG A 249 -6.91 -7.74 -3.58
N GLY A 250 -7.19 -8.81 -4.31
CA GLY A 250 -8.06 -8.76 -5.49
C GLY A 250 -9.54 -8.62 -5.15
N LEU A 251 -9.96 -9.23 -4.04
CA LEU A 251 -11.30 -9.03 -3.52
C LEU A 251 -11.51 -7.56 -3.13
N ILE A 252 -10.50 -6.97 -2.48
CA ILE A 252 -10.52 -5.57 -2.04
C ILE A 252 -10.61 -4.61 -3.24
N SER A 253 -9.88 -4.88 -4.33
CA SER A 253 -9.88 -4.01 -5.50
C SER A 253 -11.13 -4.11 -6.36
N HIS A 254 -11.77 -5.29 -6.44
CA HIS A 254 -13.06 -5.43 -7.12
C HIS A 254 -14.18 -4.70 -6.40
N PHE A 255 -14.13 -4.62 -5.07
CA PHE A 255 -15.16 -3.99 -4.26
C PHE A 255 -14.57 -2.97 -3.26
N PRO A 256 -14.09 -1.81 -3.74
CA PRO A 256 -13.41 -0.83 -2.89
C PRO A 256 -14.32 -0.27 -1.79
N LEU A 257 -15.60 -0.05 -2.10
CA LEU A 257 -16.57 0.45 -1.13
C LEU A 257 -16.94 -0.59 -0.07
N LEU A 258 -17.16 -1.85 -0.47
CA LEU A 258 -17.49 -2.92 0.47
C LEU A 258 -16.31 -3.23 1.39
N SER A 259 -15.09 -3.27 0.85
CA SER A 259 -13.89 -3.50 1.65
C SER A 259 -13.60 -2.36 2.62
N ALA A 260 -13.79 -1.10 2.21
CA ALA A 260 -13.69 0.06 3.10
C ALA A 260 -14.75 0.03 4.22
N LEU A 261 -16.01 -0.30 3.87
CA LEU A 261 -17.10 -0.43 4.85
C LEU A 261 -16.85 -1.59 5.81
N ALA A 262 -16.39 -2.74 5.32
CA ALA A 262 -16.04 -3.89 6.16
C ALA A 262 -14.88 -3.55 7.11
N ALA A 263 -13.83 -2.88 6.62
CA ALA A 263 -12.71 -2.43 7.45
C ALA A 263 -13.14 -1.44 8.54
N SER A 264 -13.97 -0.45 8.17
CA SER A 264 -14.59 0.49 9.12
C SER A 264 -15.43 -0.25 10.16
N GLY A 265 -16.28 -1.19 9.74
CA GLY A 265 -17.13 -1.99 10.62
C GLY A 265 -16.35 -2.85 11.61
N ILE A 266 -15.32 -3.57 11.14
CA ILE A 266 -14.45 -4.40 12.00
C ILE A 266 -13.71 -3.52 13.00
N PHE A 267 -13.16 -2.40 12.55
CA PHE A 267 -12.42 -1.49 13.42
C PHE A 267 -13.33 -0.84 14.47
N PHE A 268 -14.54 -0.42 14.08
CA PHE A 268 -15.56 0.06 15.01
C PHE A 268 -15.90 -1.00 16.05
N PHE A 269 -16.13 -2.24 15.61
CA PHE A 269 -16.48 -3.35 16.50
C PHE A 269 -15.39 -3.65 17.53
N VAL A 270 -14.12 -3.71 17.11
CA VAL A 270 -12.97 -3.94 18.01
C VAL A 270 -12.84 -2.81 19.03
N LEU A 271 -12.94 -1.55 18.59
CA LEU A 271 -12.88 -0.41 19.49
C LEU A 271 -14.09 -0.35 20.44
N PHE A 272 -15.27 -0.72 19.97
CA PHE A 272 -16.48 -0.78 20.78
C PHE A 272 -16.37 -1.85 21.87
N ILE A 273 -15.87 -3.06 21.54
CA ILE A 273 -15.60 -4.10 22.54
C ILE A 273 -14.56 -3.61 23.55
N GLY A 274 -13.47 -2.97 23.10
CA GLY A 274 -12.46 -2.40 23.98
C GLY A 274 -13.06 -1.37 24.94
N LEU A 275 -13.93 -0.51 24.43
CA LEU A 275 -14.65 0.47 25.24
C LEU A 275 -15.56 -0.21 26.28
N VAL A 276 -16.34 -1.22 25.90
CA VAL A 276 -17.22 -1.95 26.82
C VAL A 276 -16.40 -2.67 27.89
N ALA A 277 -15.30 -3.32 27.50
CA ALA A 277 -14.38 -3.98 28.43
C ALA A 277 -13.72 -3.00 29.41
N CYS A 278 -13.39 -1.78 28.97
CA CYS A 278 -12.88 -0.73 29.86
C CYS A 278 -13.95 -0.14 30.79
N LEU A 279 -15.21 -0.11 30.38
CA LEU A 279 -16.32 0.41 31.19
C LEU A 279 -16.90 -0.61 32.17
N MET A 280 -16.83 -1.91 31.85
CA MET A 280 -17.39 -2.97 32.68
C MET A 280 -16.90 -2.93 34.14
N PRO A 281 -15.58 -2.81 34.43
CA PRO A 281 -15.09 -2.68 35.81
C PRO A 281 -15.59 -1.41 36.52
N ALA A 282 -15.78 -0.31 35.78
CA ALA A 282 -16.25 0.95 36.35
C ALA A 282 -17.73 0.87 36.78
N VAL A 283 -18.54 0.11 36.04
CA VAL A 283 -19.95 -0.13 36.35
C VAL A 283 -20.10 -1.10 37.52
N GLU A 284 -19.35 -2.21 37.53
CA GLU A 284 -19.43 -3.21 38.61
C GLU A 284 -18.98 -2.65 39.97
N TRP A 285 -18.01 -1.74 40.00
CA TRP A 285 -17.56 -1.11 41.25
C TRP A 285 -18.67 -0.33 41.98
N HIS A 286 -19.68 0.13 41.25
CA HIS A 286 -20.74 0.97 41.81
C HIS A 286 -21.95 0.20 42.35
N PHE A 287 -21.96 -1.13 42.22
CA PHE A 287 -22.88 -1.99 42.94
C PHE A 287 -22.12 -2.60 44.10
N PRO A 288 -21.97 -1.90 45.26
CA PRO A 288 -21.61 -2.59 46.48
C PRO A 288 -22.67 -3.66 46.63
N SER A 289 -22.29 -4.92 46.44
CA SER A 289 -23.18 -6.04 46.67
C SER A 289 -23.74 -5.80 48.05
N GLU A 290 -25.04 -5.46 48.13
CA GLU A 290 -25.72 -5.34 49.42
C GLU A 290 -25.33 -6.61 50.16
N PRO A 291 -24.58 -6.50 51.28
CA PRO A 291 -24.09 -7.69 51.96
C PRO A 291 -25.33 -8.39 52.48
N ASP A 292 -25.79 -9.40 51.74
CA ASP A 292 -26.85 -10.35 52.04
C ASP A 292 -27.50 -10.07 53.41
N GLU A 293 -28.50 -9.18 53.40
CA GLU A 293 -29.37 -8.93 54.56
C GLU A 293 -30.37 -10.09 54.72
N SER A 294 -29.88 -11.33 54.56
CA SER A 294 -30.62 -12.58 54.65
C SER A 294 -30.30 -13.35 55.94
N ARG A 295 -29.85 -12.67 57.00
CA ARG A 295 -29.63 -13.25 58.35
C ARG A 295 -30.30 -12.49 59.50
N GLN A 296 -31.55 -12.04 59.33
CA GLN A 296 -32.32 -11.53 60.47
C GLN A 296 -33.80 -11.92 60.50
N LEU A 297 -34.08 -13.18 60.15
CA LEU A 297 -35.30 -13.88 60.57
C LEU A 297 -34.93 -15.20 61.26
N GLU A 298 -34.17 -15.12 62.35
CA GLU A 298 -34.27 -16.14 63.39
C GLU A 298 -34.90 -15.48 64.64
N PRO A 299 -36.17 -15.77 64.97
CA PRO A 299 -36.75 -15.35 66.23
C PRO A 299 -36.14 -16.20 67.36
N GLU A 300 -35.07 -15.69 67.98
CA GLU A 300 -34.48 -16.30 69.18
C GLU A 300 -35.34 -15.98 70.42
N ASP A 301 -36.43 -16.73 70.57
CA ASP A 301 -37.12 -16.88 71.85
C ASP A 301 -36.33 -17.87 72.72
N LYS A 302 -35.50 -17.37 73.65
CA LYS A 302 -35.06 -18.17 74.81
C LYS A 302 -34.79 -17.33 76.07
N PRO A 303 -35.38 -17.70 77.22
CA PRO A 303 -35.42 -16.84 78.39
C PRO A 303 -34.18 -16.99 79.30
N ARG A 304 -33.71 -15.83 79.78
CA ARG A 304 -33.37 -15.50 81.18
C ARG A 304 -32.90 -16.68 82.06
N ARG A 305 -31.58 -16.86 82.20
CA ARG A 305 -31.01 -17.50 83.41
C ARG A 305 -29.85 -16.72 84.02
N ARG A 306 -30.19 -16.12 85.15
CA ARG A 306 -29.40 -15.46 86.19
C ARG A 306 -28.34 -16.42 86.78
N ARG A 307 -27.06 -16.04 86.78
CA ARG A 307 -25.97 -16.42 87.74
C ARG A 307 -24.71 -15.67 87.32
N ARG A 308 -24.39 -14.53 87.93
CA ARG A 308 -23.71 -14.31 89.23
C ARG A 308 -22.37 -15.03 89.35
N SER A 309 -21.37 -14.19 89.62
CA SER A 309 -20.13 -14.34 90.40
C SER A 309 -18.83 -14.75 89.71
N ARG A 310 -17.84 -13.84 89.91
CA ARG A 310 -16.42 -14.07 90.32
C ARG A 310 -15.60 -14.96 89.37
N HIS A 311 -14.42 -14.56 88.90
CA HIS A 311 -13.23 -14.23 89.70
C HIS A 311 -12.11 -13.83 88.71
N PRO A 312 -11.22 -12.88 89.04
CA PRO A 312 -10.00 -12.62 88.27
C PRO A 312 -8.88 -13.57 88.70
N GLU A 313 -8.11 -14.14 87.77
CA GLU A 313 -6.81 -14.71 88.11
C GLU A 313 -5.82 -14.61 86.96
N TYR A 314 -4.77 -13.85 87.24
CA TYR A 314 -3.47 -13.78 86.59
C TYR A 314 -2.76 -15.13 86.74
N VAL A 315 -1.90 -15.55 85.80
CA VAL A 315 -0.63 -16.29 86.05
C VAL A 315 -0.03 -16.85 84.74
N GLU A 316 1.20 -16.40 84.50
CA GLU A 316 2.41 -17.06 83.96
C GLU A 316 2.38 -17.84 82.63
N ARG A 317 3.25 -17.50 81.67
CA ARG A 317 4.72 -17.68 81.61
C ARG A 317 5.12 -19.15 81.43
N GLY A 318 5.69 -19.44 80.27
CA GLY A 318 6.42 -20.65 79.90
C GLY A 318 6.62 -20.60 78.38
N GLU A 319 7.66 -19.97 77.84
CA GLU A 319 9.06 -20.38 77.89
C GLU A 319 9.25 -21.86 77.50
N SER A 320 9.57 -22.13 76.24
CA SER A 320 10.75 -22.96 75.89
C SER A 320 10.91 -23.21 74.38
N LYS A 321 12.09 -22.81 73.89
CA LYS A 321 13.05 -23.59 73.07
C LYS A 321 12.48 -24.34 71.85
N SER A 322 12.90 -24.08 70.62
CA SER A 322 14.30 -24.23 70.19
C SER A 322 14.48 -23.79 68.72
N ARG A 323 15.56 -23.03 68.52
CA ARG A 323 16.32 -22.80 67.27
C ARG A 323 17.05 -24.12 66.87
N PRO A 324 17.85 -24.25 65.78
CA PRO A 324 18.10 -23.36 64.62
C PRO A 324 18.42 -24.08 63.25
N LYS A 325 18.77 -23.27 62.22
CA LYS A 325 19.75 -23.50 61.10
C LYS A 325 19.33 -24.29 59.83
N THR A 326 19.15 -23.52 58.73
CA THR A 326 19.92 -23.46 57.44
C THR A 326 20.79 -24.67 56.99
N PRO A 327 21.31 -24.67 55.75
CA PRO A 327 20.75 -24.57 54.39
C PRO A 327 21.20 -25.84 53.59
N THR A 328 21.41 -25.75 52.26
CA THR A 328 22.39 -26.53 51.42
C THR A 328 21.80 -27.44 50.32
N THR A 329 22.09 -27.06 49.05
CA THR A 329 22.40 -27.87 47.84
C THR A 329 21.35 -28.84 47.27
N GLY A 330 21.27 -29.15 45.96
CA GLY A 330 22.11 -28.92 44.79
C GLY A 330 21.34 -29.45 43.55
N ARG A 331 21.53 -28.87 42.37
CA ARG A 331 22.48 -29.28 41.32
C ARG A 331 21.95 -30.36 40.35
N ARG A 332 21.79 -29.92 39.09
CA ARG A 332 22.19 -30.55 37.81
C ARG A 332 21.25 -31.48 37.02
N THR A 333 20.99 -30.99 35.80
CA THR A 333 21.12 -31.62 34.46
C THR A 333 20.24 -32.78 34.01
N GLU A 334 19.69 -32.53 32.82
CA GLU A 334 19.55 -33.42 31.66
C GLU A 334 18.46 -34.50 31.69
N GLY A 335 17.63 -34.46 30.63
CA GLY A 335 17.32 -35.67 29.89
C GLY A 335 15.85 -36.02 29.69
N SER A 336 15.38 -35.70 28.49
CA SER A 336 14.64 -36.63 27.62
C SER A 336 13.11 -36.77 27.70
N SER A 337 12.53 -36.65 26.50
CA SER A 337 11.26 -37.20 25.99
C SER A 337 9.96 -36.51 26.43
N SER A 338 9.15 -35.94 25.52
CA SER A 338 8.38 -36.69 24.52
C SER A 338 7.71 -35.73 23.50
N ARG A 339 8.00 -35.89 22.21
CA ARG A 339 7.09 -36.33 21.11
C ARG A 339 6.01 -35.35 20.61
N SER A 340 6.29 -34.78 19.43
CA SER A 340 5.37 -34.48 18.30
C SER A 340 6.25 -33.87 17.19
N ARG A 341 6.89 -34.60 16.25
CA ARG A 341 6.45 -35.46 15.13
C ARG A 341 5.41 -34.83 14.18
N GLN A 342 5.88 -33.96 13.28
CA GLN A 342 5.66 -34.15 11.83
C GLN A 342 6.58 -33.24 11.00
N LEU A 343 7.75 -33.79 10.66
CA LEU A 343 8.48 -33.48 9.44
C LEU A 343 7.91 -34.43 8.38
N ARG A 344 7.47 -33.90 7.23
CA ARG A 344 7.11 -34.72 6.07
C ARG A 344 7.95 -34.22 4.91
N ASP A 345 9.18 -34.75 4.85
CA ASP A 345 9.86 -34.99 3.59
C ASP A 345 9.06 -36.04 2.84
N THR A 346 8.69 -35.72 1.61
CA THR A 346 8.31 -36.70 0.61
C THR A 346 9.37 -36.68 -0.46
N ASP A 347 10.37 -37.55 -0.30
CA ASP A 347 11.07 -38.16 -1.41
C ASP A 347 10.04 -38.97 -2.22
N ILE A 348 9.66 -38.45 -3.37
CA ILE A 348 8.96 -39.21 -4.40
C ILE A 348 10.01 -39.55 -5.44
N LYS A 349 10.53 -40.77 -5.33
CA LYS A 349 11.25 -41.46 -6.39
C LYS A 349 10.20 -42.06 -7.32
N THR A 350 9.86 -41.37 -8.39
CA THR A 350 9.10 -41.95 -9.52
C THR A 350 10.11 -42.33 -10.59
N GLU A 351 10.47 -43.62 -10.64
CA GLU A 351 10.84 -44.25 -11.91
C GLU A 351 9.56 -44.33 -12.74
N GLY A 352 9.62 -43.73 -13.93
CA GLY A 352 8.54 -43.62 -14.88
C GLY A 352 9.11 -42.94 -16.11
N ASP A 353 9.78 -43.74 -16.94
CA ASP A 353 10.08 -43.43 -18.33
C ASP A 353 8.79 -42.92 -18.99
N ASP A 354 8.81 -41.71 -19.53
CA ASP A 354 8.03 -41.32 -20.70
C ASP A 354 8.59 -39.99 -21.26
N ASP A 355 9.20 -40.18 -22.42
CA ASP A 355 9.87 -39.30 -23.35
C ASP A 355 8.95 -38.20 -23.93
N TRP A 356 9.18 -36.91 -23.62
CA TRP A 356 8.71 -35.78 -24.44
C TRP A 356 9.67 -34.57 -24.33
N ASP A 357 10.32 -34.28 -25.46
CA ASP A 357 11.22 -33.17 -25.74
C ASP A 357 10.75 -31.81 -25.19
N THR A 358 11.59 -31.16 -24.37
CA THR A 358 11.48 -29.73 -24.07
C THR A 358 12.83 -29.04 -24.33
N THR A 359 12.86 -28.27 -25.42
CA THR A 359 13.98 -27.44 -25.87
C THR A 359 14.39 -26.41 -24.80
N THR A 360 15.62 -26.57 -24.34
CA THR A 360 16.35 -25.66 -23.45
C THR A 360 16.83 -24.42 -24.21
N TYR A 361 16.42 -23.22 -23.78
CA TYR A 361 17.06 -21.98 -24.21
C TYR A 361 18.35 -21.78 -23.40
N GLN A 362 19.48 -21.98 -24.07
CA GLN A 362 20.82 -21.67 -23.60
C GLN A 362 20.99 -20.17 -23.32
N THR A 363 21.44 -19.86 -22.11
CA THR A 363 22.10 -18.60 -21.80
C THR A 363 23.60 -18.78 -22.05
N PRO A 364 24.25 -18.00 -22.93
CA PRO A 364 25.71 -18.05 -23.04
C PRO A 364 26.32 -17.13 -21.96
N ALA A 365 26.93 -17.77 -20.97
CA ALA A 365 27.99 -17.15 -20.17
C ALA A 365 29.29 -17.21 -20.97
N GLY A 366 29.99 -16.08 -21.09
CA GLY A 366 31.30 -16.04 -21.76
C GLY A 366 32.06 -14.74 -21.56
N ALA A 367 33.20 -14.88 -20.87
CA ALA A 367 34.40 -14.04 -20.88
C ALA A 367 34.48 -12.83 -19.94
N VAL A 368 34.98 -13.14 -18.75
CA VAL A 368 35.87 -12.31 -17.93
C VAL A 368 37.12 -11.93 -18.73
N GLY A 369 37.50 -10.66 -18.69
CA GLY A 369 38.77 -10.14 -19.19
C GLY A 369 39.12 -8.82 -18.52
N THR A 370 39.82 -8.88 -17.40
CA THR A 370 40.48 -7.75 -16.73
C THR A 370 41.74 -7.36 -17.50
N THR A 371 41.96 -6.07 -17.73
CA THR A 371 43.26 -5.40 -17.47
C THR A 371 43.11 -3.88 -17.60
N ALA A 372 43.57 -3.19 -16.56
CA ALA A 372 43.85 -1.77 -16.57
C ALA A 372 45.07 -1.48 -17.45
N THR A 373 45.12 -0.33 -18.10
CA THR A 373 46.34 0.50 -18.21
C THR A 373 45.99 1.90 -18.69
N ALA A 374 46.56 2.87 -17.97
CA ALA A 374 46.58 4.28 -18.29
C ALA A 374 47.67 4.60 -19.32
N ASN A 375 47.38 5.48 -20.28
CA ASN A 375 48.29 6.43 -20.96
C ASN A 375 47.44 7.17 -22.02
N LYS A 376 47.19 8.48 -21.95
CA LYS A 376 48.09 9.65 -22.08
C LYS A 376 48.74 9.78 -23.47
N ASP A 377 48.36 10.89 -24.12
CA ASP A 377 48.99 11.62 -25.23
C ASP A 377 49.05 10.99 -26.64
N GLY A 378 48.55 11.74 -27.65
CA GLY A 378 48.96 11.54 -29.06
C GLY A 378 47.90 11.80 -30.14
N SER A 379 47.87 13.02 -30.68
CA SER A 379 47.20 13.48 -31.92
C SER A 379 47.77 12.78 -33.21
N PRO A 380 47.36 13.12 -34.46
CA PRO A 380 46.08 12.93 -35.16
C PRO A 380 46.24 12.15 -36.51
N THR A 381 45.17 12.16 -37.33
CA THR A 381 45.11 11.95 -38.81
C THR A 381 45.38 10.55 -39.38
N VAL A 382 44.35 9.93 -40.00
CA VAL A 382 44.46 9.36 -41.37
C VAL A 382 43.09 9.45 -42.07
N ARG A 383 43.09 10.25 -43.13
CA ARG A 383 42.10 10.35 -44.21
C ARG A 383 42.32 9.17 -45.17
N ARG A 384 41.32 8.34 -45.45
CA ARG A 384 41.37 7.46 -46.64
C ARG A 384 40.06 7.48 -47.43
N ARG A 385 40.16 8.20 -48.54
CA ARG A 385 39.28 8.25 -49.70
C ARG A 385 39.26 6.87 -50.37
N SER A 386 38.09 6.34 -50.66
CA SER A 386 37.92 5.20 -51.58
C SER A 386 36.91 5.58 -52.66
N SER A 387 37.38 5.53 -53.89
CA SER A 387 36.72 5.92 -55.12
C SER A 387 35.87 4.79 -55.71
N ARG A 388 34.77 5.23 -56.32
CA ARG A 388 33.91 4.59 -57.33
C ARG A 388 34.70 3.77 -58.38
N PRO A 389 34.07 2.73 -58.95
CA PRO A 389 33.96 2.71 -60.41
C PRO A 389 32.53 2.40 -60.89
N SER A 390 32.11 3.22 -61.84
CA SER A 390 30.99 3.00 -62.75
C SER A 390 31.45 2.07 -63.87
N ALA A 391 30.74 0.97 -64.09
CA ALA A 391 30.83 0.17 -65.31
C ALA A 391 29.47 0.22 -66.00
N SER A 392 29.45 0.95 -67.11
CA SER A 392 28.49 0.91 -68.19
C SER A 392 28.92 -0.23 -69.12
N ASP A 393 28.02 -1.18 -69.39
CA ASP A 393 28.12 -2.03 -70.57
C ASP A 393 26.83 -1.86 -71.37
N ASP A 394 26.98 -1.16 -72.49
CA ASP A 394 26.09 -1.15 -73.63
C ASP A 394 26.28 -2.46 -74.40
N ILE A 395 25.19 -3.15 -74.73
CA ILE A 395 25.19 -4.18 -75.80
C ILE A 395 24.01 -3.87 -76.72
N GLU A 396 24.34 -3.24 -77.86
CA GLU A 396 23.59 -3.37 -79.10
C GLU A 396 24.01 -4.67 -79.79
N THR A 397 23.05 -5.52 -80.15
CA THR A 397 22.88 -6.10 -81.50
C THR A 397 21.53 -6.78 -81.62
#